data_AF-X0UQ19-F1
#
_entry.id   AF-X0UQ19-F1
#
_cell.length_a   1.000
_cell.length_b   1.000
_cell.length_c   1.000
_cell.angle_alpha   90.00
_cell.angle_beta   90.00
_cell.angle_gamma   90.00
#
_symmetry.space_group_name_H-M   'P 1'
#
loop_
_entity.id
_entity.type
_entity.pdbx_description
1 polymer ?
#
loop_
_entity_poly.entity_id
_entity_poly.type
_entity_poly.pdbx_seq_one_letter_code
_entity_poly.pdbx_strand_id
1 'polypeptide(L)'
;AIVDQSRTRESRMLRDAFDANKTFRIIHYKDHPKELEEILLRRKVDLAVKIGPDFSERIRRGDSSPVQILADGSMSNMASVRIAYTSLVLDRLNQNLIRELYPQKMNYGKIDARIRTWYNPNLDSRNFYVPGIVAILIMILSLLLTSMAIIREKEAGTIEQLIVTPLKPIELILGKTIPYIIITQTIMVIVI
;
A
#
# COMPACT_ATOMS: atom_id res chain seq x y z
N ALA A 1 0.59 17.05 2.39
CA ALA A 1 0.34 18.48 2.67
C ALA A 1 0.53 18.76 4.15
N ILE A 2 0.92 19.97 4.53
CA ILE A 2 1.07 20.35 5.95
C ILE A 2 0.31 21.65 6.22
N VAL A 3 -0.44 21.67 7.33
CA VAL A 3 -0.93 22.90 7.98
C VAL A 3 -0.16 23.10 9.27
N ASP A 4 0.52 24.24 9.36
CA ASP A 4 1.25 24.67 10.55
C ASP A 4 0.62 25.94 11.12
N GLN A 5 -0.23 25.76 12.14
CA GLN A 5 -0.88 26.88 12.83
C GLN A 5 0.00 27.46 13.94
N SER A 6 1.04 26.74 14.37
CA SER A 6 1.95 27.21 15.42
C SER A 6 2.97 28.21 14.87
N ARG A 7 3.51 27.94 13.68
CA ARG A 7 4.52 28.78 13.00
C ARG A 7 5.76 29.07 13.87
N THR A 8 6.08 28.16 14.77
CA THR A 8 7.16 28.25 15.75
C THR A 8 8.41 27.51 15.27
N ARG A 9 9.49 27.56 16.06
CA ARG A 9 10.72 26.83 15.74
C ARG A 9 10.49 25.33 15.76
N GLU A 10 9.81 24.81 16.78
CA GLU A 10 9.54 23.37 16.94
C GLU A 10 8.62 22.85 15.83
N SER A 11 7.62 23.63 15.39
CA SER A 11 6.78 23.25 14.26
C SER A 11 7.54 23.24 12.93
N ARG A 12 8.49 24.17 12.74
CA ARG A 12 9.43 24.14 11.60
C ARG A 12 10.34 22.92 11.64
N MET A 13 10.89 22.56 12.80
CA MET A 13 11.69 21.34 12.93
C MET A 13 10.91 20.08 12.53
N LEU A 14 9.61 20.01 12.85
CA LEU A 14 8.77 18.91 12.39
C LEU A 14 8.62 18.91 10.86
N ARG A 15 8.40 20.08 10.24
CA ARG A 15 8.32 20.21 8.78
C ARG A 15 9.62 19.77 8.12
N ASP A 16 10.75 20.23 8.65
CA ASP A 16 12.08 19.90 8.13
C ASP A 16 12.37 18.40 8.30
N ALA A 17 11.89 17.78 9.39
CA ALA A 17 12.03 16.34 9.59
C ALA A 17 11.25 15.51 8.55
N PHE A 18 10.09 16.00 8.10
CA PHE A 18 9.36 15.37 6.98
C PHE A 18 10.06 15.58 5.64
N ASP A 19 10.62 16.77 5.39
CA ASP A 19 11.26 17.09 4.11
C ASP A 19 12.65 16.47 3.97
N ALA A 20 13.38 16.29 5.08
CA ALA A 20 14.69 15.67 5.10
C ALA A 20 14.66 14.16 4.75
N ASN A 21 13.50 13.52 4.81
CA ASN A 21 13.34 12.12 4.45
C ASN A 21 12.94 11.99 2.98
N LYS A 22 13.67 11.15 2.20
CA LYS A 22 13.32 10.84 0.79
C LYS A 22 11.96 10.13 0.63
N THR A 23 11.37 9.63 1.72
CA THR A 23 10.04 9.00 1.72
C THR A 23 8.91 10.00 1.49
N PHE A 24 9.06 11.24 1.97
CA PHE A 24 8.00 12.25 1.88
C PHE A 24 8.48 13.44 1.07
N ARG A 25 7.55 14.07 0.35
CA ARG A 25 7.78 15.37 -0.30
C ARG A 25 6.62 16.27 0.05
N ILE A 26 6.90 17.43 0.62
CA ILE A 26 5.84 18.38 0.98
C ILE A 26 5.46 19.17 -0.28
N ILE A 27 4.29 18.88 -0.84
CA ILE A 27 3.81 19.51 -2.08
C ILE A 27 3.01 20.80 -1.80
N HIS A 28 2.30 20.84 -0.66
CA HIS A 28 1.42 21.94 -0.30
C HIS A 28 1.58 22.33 1.17
N TYR A 29 1.75 23.63 1.38
CA TYR A 29 1.61 24.30 2.67
C TYR A 29 0.27 25.03 2.69
N LYS A 30 -0.56 24.74 3.68
CA LYS A 30 -1.87 25.37 3.82
C LYS A 30 -1.98 26.05 5.19
N ASP A 31 -2.84 27.05 5.28
CA ASP A 31 -3.07 27.79 6.51
C ASP A 31 -4.33 27.30 7.24
N HIS A 32 -5.35 26.87 6.50
CA HIS A 32 -6.61 26.40 7.08
C HIS A 32 -6.72 24.86 7.11
N PRO A 33 -7.11 24.26 8.26
CA PRO A 33 -7.32 22.82 8.37
C PRO A 33 -8.31 22.23 7.36
N LYS A 34 -9.37 22.98 7.02
CA LYS A 34 -10.38 22.54 6.03
C LYS A 34 -9.78 22.27 4.64
N GLU A 35 -8.70 22.99 4.30
CA GLU A 35 -8.02 22.78 3.02
C GLU A 35 -7.29 21.44 2.96
N LEU A 36 -6.86 20.88 4.11
CA LEU A 36 -6.21 19.56 4.12
C LEU A 36 -7.17 18.46 3.69
N GLU A 37 -8.38 18.46 4.25
CA GLU A 37 -9.42 17.49 3.92
C GLU A 37 -9.80 17.61 2.44
N GLU A 38 -10.00 18.82 1.92
CA GLU A 38 -10.37 19.03 0.53
C GLU A 38 -9.29 18.51 -0.45
N ILE A 39 -8.01 18.77 -0.18
CA ILE A 39 -6.90 18.33 -1.05
C ILE A 39 -6.72 16.82 -0.99
N LEU A 40 -6.96 16.21 0.18
CA LEU A 40 -6.92 14.76 0.37
C LEU A 40 -8.10 14.08 -0.36
N LEU A 41 -9.31 14.63 -0.24
CA LEU A 41 -10.50 14.15 -0.96
C LEU A 41 -10.34 14.27 -2.49
N ARG A 42 -9.68 15.33 -2.97
CA ARG A 42 -9.34 15.50 -4.39
C ARG A 42 -8.15 14.64 -4.85
N ARG A 43 -7.64 13.74 -4.00
CA ARG A 43 -6.48 12.86 -4.27
C ARG A 43 -5.24 13.59 -4.76
N LYS A 44 -5.07 14.86 -4.37
CA LYS A 44 -3.87 15.64 -4.72
C LYS A 44 -2.69 15.32 -3.80
N VAL A 45 -2.97 14.78 -2.62
CA VAL A 45 -1.95 14.32 -1.67
C VAL A 45 -2.41 13.02 -1.01
N ASP A 46 -1.42 12.20 -0.69
CA ASP A 46 -1.60 10.91 -0.03
C ASP A 46 -1.69 10.99 1.50
N LEU A 47 -1.14 12.07 2.06
CA LEU A 47 -1.01 12.30 3.49
C LEU A 47 -1.08 13.80 3.79
N ALA A 48 -1.78 14.14 4.87
CA ALA A 48 -1.94 15.48 5.39
C ALA A 48 -1.59 15.51 6.88
N VAL A 49 -0.80 16.50 7.29
CA VAL A 49 -0.35 16.71 8.67
C VAL A 49 -0.86 18.04 9.16
N LYS A 50 -1.48 18.07 10.34
CA LYS A 50 -1.95 19.29 11.00
C LYS A 50 -1.25 19.46 12.33
N ILE A 51 -0.63 20.62 12.49
CA ILE A 51 0.04 21.07 13.72
C ILE A 51 -0.82 22.17 14.35
N GLY A 52 -1.24 21.95 15.60
CA GLY A 52 -2.06 22.91 16.35
C GLY A 52 -1.29 24.19 16.72
N PRO A 53 -1.98 25.31 17.00
CA PRO A 53 -1.35 26.59 17.30
C PRO A 53 -0.49 26.56 18.58
N ASP A 54 -0.93 25.80 19.58
CA ASP A 54 -0.32 25.63 20.89
C ASP A 54 0.80 24.57 20.93
N PHE A 55 1.23 24.08 19.77
CA PHE A 55 2.21 22.98 19.66
C PHE A 55 3.47 23.21 20.47
N SER A 56 4.16 24.32 20.17
CA SER A 56 5.44 24.66 20.77
C SER A 56 5.33 25.05 22.25
N GLU A 57 4.22 25.67 22.66
CA GLU A 57 3.96 26.00 24.06
C GLU A 57 3.82 24.74 24.91
N ARG A 58 3.00 23.78 24.47
CA ARG A 58 2.81 22.50 25.17
C ARG A 58 4.12 21.73 25.30
N ILE A 59 4.87 21.58 24.21
CA ILE A 59 6.15 20.87 24.21
C ILE A 59 7.14 21.50 25.20
N ARG A 60 7.27 22.83 25.22
CA ARG A 60 8.17 23.52 26.15
C ARG A 60 7.73 23.44 27.61
N ARG A 61 6.43 23.32 27.86
CA ARG A 61 5.89 23.07 29.21
C ARG A 61 6.08 21.62 29.68
N GLY A 62 6.53 20.73 28.80
CA GLY A 62 6.64 19.30 29.07
C GLY A 62 5.34 18.52 28.85
N ASP A 63 4.32 19.17 28.28
CA ASP A 63 3.05 18.54 27.94
C ASP A 63 3.12 17.85 26.57
N SER A 64 2.26 16.84 26.38
CA SER A 64 2.03 16.24 25.06
C SER A 64 1.24 17.18 24.15
N SER A 65 1.77 17.42 22.95
CA SER A 65 1.05 18.14 21.90
C SER A 65 0.51 17.21 20.81
N PRO A 66 -0.79 17.24 20.49
CA PRO A 66 -1.35 16.41 19.44
C PRO A 66 -0.94 16.93 18.06
N VAL A 67 -0.40 16.03 17.23
CA VAL A 67 -0.24 16.23 15.78
C VAL A 67 -1.20 15.30 15.08
N GLN A 68 -2.08 15.85 14.25
CA GLN A 68 -3.08 15.04 13.53
C GLN A 68 -2.53 14.63 12.17
N ILE A 69 -2.60 13.33 11.88
CA ILE A 69 -2.21 12.73 10.60
C ILE A 69 -3.47 12.21 9.92
N LEU A 70 -3.70 12.64 8.69
CA LEU A 70 -4.78 12.17 7.82
C LEU A 70 -4.12 11.48 6.62
N ALA A 71 -4.47 10.23 6.36
CA ALA A 71 -3.92 9.44 5.25
C ALA A 71 -5.05 8.94 4.34
N ASP A 72 -4.79 8.89 3.03
CA ASP A 72 -5.73 8.27 2.08
C ASP A 72 -5.77 6.75 2.30
N GLY A 73 -6.93 6.26 2.77
CA GLY A 73 -7.21 4.86 3.06
C GLY A 73 -7.66 4.02 1.86
N SER A 74 -7.73 4.59 0.64
CA SER A 74 -8.19 3.86 -0.56
C SER A 74 -7.39 2.57 -0.82
N MET A 75 -6.11 2.57 -0.43
CA MET A 75 -5.26 1.38 -0.36
C MET A 75 -4.75 1.19 1.07
N SER A 76 -5.41 0.34 1.86
CA SER A 76 -5.13 0.16 3.29
C SER A 76 -3.67 -0.19 3.60
N ASN A 77 -3.02 -1.02 2.78
CA ASN A 77 -1.60 -1.35 2.93
C ASN A 77 -0.70 -0.12 2.76
N MET A 78 -0.94 0.70 1.73
CA MET A 78 -0.16 1.91 1.50
C MET A 78 -0.42 2.96 2.59
N ALA A 79 -1.67 3.12 3.04
CA ALA A 79 -2.02 3.99 4.15
C ALA A 79 -1.27 3.59 5.43
N SER A 80 -1.27 2.29 5.76
CA SER A 80 -0.59 1.74 6.95
C SER A 80 0.92 2.00 6.91
N VAL A 81 1.55 1.79 5.74
CA VAL A 81 2.98 2.08 5.54
C VAL A 81 3.26 3.58 5.74
N ARG A 82 2.46 4.47 5.15
CA ARG A 82 2.63 5.93 5.29
C ARG A 82 2.49 6.39 6.74
N ILE A 83 1.52 5.84 7.47
CA ILE A 83 1.31 6.12 8.90
C ILE A 83 2.52 5.64 9.70
N ALA A 84 3.02 4.42 9.46
CA ALA A 84 4.19 3.89 10.16
C ALA A 84 5.45 4.75 9.95
N TYR A 85 5.72 5.16 8.72
CA TYR A 85 6.84 6.07 8.43
C TYR A 85 6.66 7.45 9.08
N THR A 86 5.43 7.95 9.14
CA THR A 86 5.11 9.21 9.82
C THR A 86 5.41 9.12 11.32
N SER A 87 4.99 8.04 11.98
CA SER A 87 5.31 7.80 13.39
C SER A 87 6.81 7.76 13.64
N LEU A 88 7.59 7.13 12.74
CA LEU A 88 9.06 7.10 12.86
C LEU A 88 9.70 8.49 12.77
N VAL A 89 9.15 9.38 11.93
CA VAL A 89 9.60 10.78 11.85
C VAL A 89 9.28 11.52 13.16
N LEU A 90 8.07 11.34 13.70
CA LEU A 90 7.65 11.95 14.96
C LEU A 90 8.51 11.46 16.14
N ASP A 91 8.77 10.17 16.23
CA ASP A 91 9.60 9.58 17.30
C ASP A 91 11.03 10.11 17.25
N ARG A 92 11.61 10.22 16.05
CA ARG A 92 12.94 10.81 15.88
C ARG A 92 12.97 12.28 16.29
N LEU A 93 11.94 13.06 15.93
CA LEU A 93 11.83 14.45 16.37
C LEU A 93 11.72 14.55 17.89
N ASN A 94 10.88 13.71 18.52
CA ASN A 94 10.74 13.65 19.97
C ASN A 94 12.09 13.39 20.65
N GLN A 95 12.86 12.41 20.17
CA GLN A 95 14.21 12.15 20.70
C GLN A 95 15.16 13.34 20.55
N ASN A 96 15.09 14.07 19.43
CA ASN A 96 15.91 15.26 19.22
C ASN A 96 15.50 16.41 20.16
N LEU A 97 14.20 16.68 20.29
CA LEU A 97 13.67 17.71 21.20
C LEU A 97 13.99 17.40 22.66
N ILE A 98 13.90 16.14 23.09
CA ILE A 98 14.30 15.71 24.43
C ILE A 98 15.77 16.00 24.68
N ARG A 99 16.66 15.65 23.75
CA ARG A 99 18.10 15.92 23.88
C ARG A 99 18.43 17.40 23.94
N GLU A 100 17.66 18.22 23.24
CA GLU A 100 17.87 19.68 23.20
C GLU A 100 17.35 20.37 24.46
N LEU A 101 16.12 20.05 24.89
CA LEU A 101 15.49 20.64 26.07
C LEU A 101 16.11 20.13 27.38
N TYR A 102 16.57 18.88 27.38
CA TYR A 102 17.17 18.22 28.54
C TYR A 102 18.52 17.60 28.17
N PRO A 103 19.59 18.41 28.02
CA PRO A 103 20.92 17.94 27.63
C PRO A 103 21.58 17.16 28.77
N GLN A 104 21.16 15.92 28.98
CA GLN A 104 21.78 14.98 29.90
C GLN A 104 22.82 14.15 29.14
N LYS A 105 24.09 14.20 29.58
CA LYS A 105 25.13 13.30 29.07
C LYS A 105 24.94 11.90 29.65
N MET A 106 23.98 11.15 29.13
CA MET A 106 23.87 9.72 29.43
C MET A 106 24.78 8.93 28.49
N ASN A 107 25.82 8.31 29.06
CA ASN A 107 26.68 7.39 28.33
C ASN A 107 26.13 5.97 28.48
N TYR A 108 25.38 5.51 27.48
CA TYR A 108 24.80 4.17 27.44
C TYR A 108 24.99 3.55 26.06
N GLY A 109 25.09 2.22 26.00
CA GLY A 109 25.20 1.49 24.75
C GLY A 109 23.96 1.68 23.88
N LYS A 110 24.15 1.87 22.57
CA LYS A 110 23.04 1.94 21.62
C LYS A 110 22.66 0.52 21.18
N ILE A 111 21.36 0.27 21.03
CA ILE A 111 20.87 -0.96 20.42
C ILE A 111 21.11 -0.85 18.91
N ASP A 112 22.01 -1.68 18.39
CA ASP A 112 22.32 -1.80 16.95
C ASP A 112 21.42 -2.87 16.32
N ALA A 113 20.40 -2.44 15.57
CA ALA A 113 19.48 -3.34 14.91
C ALA A 113 20.10 -3.94 13.64
N ARG A 114 20.60 -5.17 13.74
CA ARG A 114 21.16 -5.94 12.60
C ARG A 114 20.08 -6.75 11.90
N ILE A 115 19.18 -6.05 11.21
CA ILE A 115 18.04 -6.67 10.52
C ILE A 115 18.52 -7.41 9.27
N ARG A 116 18.16 -8.69 9.15
CA ARG A 116 18.42 -9.52 7.95
C ARG A 116 17.14 -10.20 7.49
N THR A 117 16.77 -10.00 6.23
CA THR A 117 15.66 -10.71 5.60
C THR A 117 16.13 -12.10 5.12
N TRP A 118 15.51 -13.18 5.61
CA TRP A 118 15.93 -14.56 5.29
C TRP A 118 15.50 -15.04 3.91
N TYR A 119 14.28 -14.71 3.46
CA TYR A 119 13.70 -15.28 2.22
C TYR A 119 13.70 -14.34 1.01
N ASN A 120 14.18 -13.10 1.17
CA ASN A 120 14.42 -12.20 0.04
C ASN A 120 15.38 -11.07 0.45
N PRO A 121 16.68 -11.36 0.64
CA PRO A 121 17.65 -10.38 1.11
C PRO A 121 17.75 -9.16 0.19
N ASN A 122 17.53 -9.37 -1.12
CA ASN A 122 17.62 -8.34 -2.15
C ASN A 122 16.28 -7.65 -2.43
N LEU A 123 15.20 -8.02 -1.70
CA LEU A 123 13.83 -7.57 -1.96
C LEU A 123 13.44 -7.71 -3.46
N ASP A 124 13.96 -8.75 -4.11
CA ASP A 124 13.70 -9.01 -5.51
C ASP A 124 12.23 -9.41 -5.68
N SER A 125 11.47 -8.48 -6.25
CA SER A 125 10.03 -8.55 -6.36
C SER A 125 9.57 -9.71 -7.27
N ARG A 126 10.47 -10.24 -8.12
CA ARG A 126 10.15 -11.35 -9.02
C ARG A 126 9.59 -12.57 -8.28
N ASN A 127 10.26 -13.05 -7.23
CA ASN A 127 9.86 -14.30 -6.58
C ASN A 127 8.52 -14.21 -5.84
N PHE A 128 8.03 -13.00 -5.56
CA PHE A 128 6.76 -12.79 -4.88
C PHE A 128 5.62 -12.47 -5.85
N TYR A 129 5.86 -11.64 -6.86
CA TYR A 129 4.83 -11.21 -7.80
C TYR A 129 4.68 -12.16 -8.99
N VAL A 130 5.76 -12.82 -9.45
CA VAL A 130 5.70 -13.69 -10.63
C VAL A 130 4.67 -14.81 -10.46
N PRO A 131 4.66 -15.60 -9.38
CA PRO A 131 3.65 -16.66 -9.22
C PRO A 131 2.21 -16.12 -9.19
N GLY A 132 1.99 -14.99 -8.52
CA GLY A 132 0.67 -14.36 -8.43
C GLY A 132 0.16 -13.83 -9.76
N ILE A 133 1.01 -13.14 -10.52
CA ILE A 133 0.66 -12.63 -11.85
C ILE A 133 0.39 -13.79 -12.81
N VAL A 134 1.19 -14.86 -12.74
CA VAL A 134 1.02 -16.05 -13.58
C VAL A 134 -0.29 -16.76 -13.28
N ALA A 135 -0.66 -16.93 -12.00
CA ALA A 135 -1.96 -17.50 -11.64
C ALA A 135 -3.12 -16.66 -12.19
N ILE A 136 -3.04 -15.33 -12.11
CA ILE A 136 -4.05 -14.42 -12.67
C ILE A 136 -4.11 -14.52 -14.20
N LEU A 137 -2.97 -14.59 -14.88
CA LEU A 137 -2.91 -14.75 -16.34
C LEU A 137 -3.56 -16.07 -16.77
N ILE A 138 -3.22 -17.18 -16.12
CA ILE A 138 -3.82 -18.49 -16.40
C ILE A 138 -5.33 -18.44 -16.17
N MET A 139 -5.80 -17.81 -15.08
CA MET A 139 -7.23 -17.66 -14.81
C MET A 139 -7.94 -16.89 -15.94
N ILE A 140 -7.38 -15.76 -16.38
CA ILE A 140 -7.96 -14.95 -17.47
C ILE A 140 -7.95 -15.72 -18.78
N LEU A 141 -6.85 -16.40 -19.12
CA LEU A 141 -6.75 -17.22 -20.33
C LEU A 141 -7.76 -18.38 -20.33
N SER A 142 -7.93 -19.05 -19.18
CA SER A 142 -8.92 -20.14 -19.02
C SER A 142 -10.33 -19.66 -19.29
N LEU A 143 -10.70 -18.51 -18.72
CA LEU A 143 -12.00 -17.89 -18.92
C LEU A 143 -12.21 -17.51 -20.39
N LEU A 144 -11.23 -16.85 -21.01
CA LEU A 144 -11.31 -16.43 -22.41
C LEU A 144 -11.42 -17.61 -23.37
N LEU A 145 -10.59 -18.65 -23.21
CA LEU A 145 -10.62 -19.84 -24.06
C LEU A 145 -11.93 -20.60 -23.91
N THR A 146 -12.43 -20.74 -22.67
CA THR A 146 -13.72 -21.40 -22.41
C THR A 146 -14.87 -20.62 -23.03
N SER A 147 -14.91 -19.29 -22.86
CA SER A 147 -15.93 -18.44 -23.48
C SER A 147 -15.88 -18.49 -25.01
N MET A 148 -14.70 -18.42 -25.62
CA MET A 148 -14.55 -18.54 -27.07
C MET A 148 -15.00 -19.90 -27.59
N ALA A 149 -14.67 -20.99 -26.89
CA ALA A 149 -15.10 -22.33 -27.28
C ALA A 149 -16.63 -22.44 -27.30
N ILE A 150 -17.32 -21.93 -26.28
CA ILE A 150 -18.79 -21.93 -26.20
C ILE A 150 -19.40 -21.06 -27.31
N ILE A 151 -18.87 -19.85 -27.54
CA ILE A 151 -19.38 -18.93 -28.58
C ILE A 151 -19.22 -19.56 -29.96
N ARG A 152 -18.05 -20.13 -30.25
CA ARG A 152 -17.77 -20.75 -31.55
C ARG A 152 -18.68 -21.94 -31.84
N GLU A 153 -19.01 -22.73 -30.83
CA GLU A 153 -19.98 -23.83 -30.97
C GLU A 153 -21.41 -23.36 -31.17
N LYS A 154 -21.77 -22.22 -30.57
CA LYS A 154 -23.07 -21.57 -30.78
C LYS A 154 -23.19 -21.02 -32.21
N GLU A 155 -22.16 -20.36 -32.72
CA GLU A 155 -22.12 -19.83 -34.09
C GLU A 155 -22.06 -20.93 -35.15
N ALA A 156 -21.38 -22.05 -34.86
CA ALA A 156 -21.32 -23.20 -35.75
C ALA A 156 -22.61 -24.06 -35.75
N GLY A 157 -23.62 -23.72 -34.93
CA GLY A 157 -24.87 -24.48 -34.82
C GLY A 157 -24.73 -25.87 -34.17
N THR A 158 -23.51 -26.28 -33.82
CA THR A 158 -23.22 -27.60 -33.22
C THR A 158 -23.87 -27.82 -31.85
N ILE A 159 -24.22 -26.74 -31.12
CA ILE A 159 -24.98 -26.86 -29.86
C ILE A 159 -26.35 -27.51 -30.11
N GLU A 160 -27.01 -27.17 -31.22
CA GLU A 160 -28.33 -27.71 -31.55
C GLU A 160 -28.25 -29.19 -31.92
N GLN A 161 -27.18 -29.62 -32.60
CA GLN A 161 -26.90 -31.03 -32.90
C GLN A 161 -26.56 -31.85 -31.65
N LEU A 162 -25.82 -31.26 -30.69
CA LEU A 162 -25.45 -31.91 -29.43
C LEU A 162 -26.65 -32.15 -28.51
N ILE A 163 -27.67 -31.29 -28.53
CA ILE A 163 -28.91 -31.47 -27.75
C ILE A 163 -29.70 -32.71 -28.19
N VAL A 164 -29.52 -33.18 -29.43
CA VAL A 164 -30.19 -34.37 -29.98
C VAL A 164 -29.41 -35.67 -29.71
N THR A 165 -28.19 -35.58 -29.16
CA THR A 165 -27.40 -36.75 -28.76
C THR A 165 -27.80 -37.23 -27.35
N PRO A 166 -27.69 -38.54 -27.04
CA PRO A 166 -28.08 -39.09 -25.74
C PRO A 166 -27.03 -38.82 -24.64
N LEU A 167 -26.40 -37.63 -24.65
CA LEU A 167 -25.38 -37.20 -23.71
C LEU A 167 -26.00 -36.26 -22.67
N LYS A 168 -25.64 -36.42 -21.40
CA LYS A 168 -26.11 -35.49 -20.36
C LYS A 168 -25.35 -34.17 -20.46
N PRO A 169 -26.00 -33.01 -20.22
CA PRO A 169 -25.34 -31.70 -20.26
C PRO A 169 -24.08 -31.62 -19.36
N ILE A 170 -24.10 -32.29 -18.21
CA ILE A 170 -22.96 -32.34 -17.29
C ILE A 170 -21.75 -33.10 -17.86
N GLU A 171 -21.99 -34.17 -18.64
CA GLU A 171 -20.94 -35.00 -19.25
C GLU A 171 -20.23 -34.21 -20.35
N LEU A 172 -20.99 -33.43 -21.11
CA LEU A 172 -20.47 -32.55 -22.15
C LEU A 172 -19.63 -31.40 -21.58
N ILE A 173 -20.10 -30.77 -20.49
CA ILE A 173 -19.37 -29.70 -19.80
C ILE A 173 -18.08 -30.26 -19.18
N LEU A 174 -18.14 -31.40 -18.48
CA LEU A 174 -16.97 -32.01 -17.85
C LEU A 174 -15.95 -32.49 -18.89
N GLY A 175 -16.41 -33.13 -19.96
CA GLY A 175 -15.55 -33.60 -21.06
C GLY A 175 -14.79 -32.47 -21.74
N LYS A 176 -15.36 -31.26 -21.82
CA LYS A 176 -14.68 -30.07 -22.35
C LYS A 176 -13.84 -29.34 -21.31
N THR A 177 -14.29 -29.26 -20.07
CA THR A 177 -13.62 -28.49 -19.01
C THR A 177 -12.35 -29.20 -18.51
N ILE A 178 -12.36 -30.54 -18.41
CA ILE A 178 -11.20 -31.32 -17.91
C ILE A 178 -9.93 -31.09 -18.74
N PRO A 179 -9.94 -31.15 -20.09
CA PRO A 179 -8.77 -30.81 -20.91
C PRO A 179 -8.22 -29.40 -20.62
N TYR A 180 -9.07 -28.39 -20.47
CA TYR A 180 -8.64 -27.03 -20.15
C TYR A 180 -8.05 -26.92 -18.73
N ILE A 181 -8.58 -27.65 -17.76
CA ILE A 181 -7.98 -27.75 -16.41
C ILE A 181 -6.58 -28.37 -16.50
N ILE A 182 -6.40 -29.43 -17.28
CA ILE A 182 -5.08 -30.08 -17.43
C ILE A 182 -4.08 -29.13 -18.09
N ILE A 183 -4.48 -28.41 -19.13
CA ILE A 183 -3.63 -27.41 -19.80
C ILE A 183 -3.20 -26.32 -18.81
N THR A 184 -4.13 -25.82 -17.99
CA THR A 184 -3.87 -24.71 -17.07
C THR A 184 -2.97 -25.12 -15.91
N GLN A 185 -3.14 -26.32 -15.37
CA GLN A 185 -2.20 -26.91 -14.39
C GLN A 185 -0.81 -27.11 -14.99
N THR A 186 -0.72 -27.59 -16.24
CA THR A 186 0.56 -27.77 -16.94
C THR A 186 1.28 -26.44 -17.13
N ILE A 187 0.56 -25.39 -17.54
CA ILE A 187 1.13 -24.04 -17.66
C ILE A 187 1.61 -23.53 -16.29
N MET A 188 0.83 -23.74 -15.22
CA MET A 188 1.22 -23.33 -13.87
C MET A 188 2.53 -24.00 -13.42
N VAL A 189 2.70 -25.29 -13.71
CA VAL A 189 3.92 -26.04 -13.38
C VAL A 189 5.12 -25.60 -14.23
N ILE A 190 4.93 -25.23 -15.50
CA ILE A 190 6.02 -24.79 -16.39
C ILE A 190 6.55 -23.40 -16.01
N VAL A 191 5.68 -22.53 -15.52
CA VAL A 191 6.02 -21.12 -15.28
C VAL A 191 6.62 -20.88 -13.88
N ILE A 192 6.29 -21.73 -12.90
CA ILE A 192 6.91 -21.75 -11.56
C ILE A 192 8.30 -22.38 -11.65
#